data_AF-A0A524NK53-F1
#
_entry.id   AF-A0A524NK53-F1
#
_cell.length_a   1.000
_cell.length_b   1.000
_cell.length_c   1.000
_cell.angle_alpha   90.00
_cell.angle_beta   90.00
_cell.angle_gamma   90.00
#
_symmetry.space_group_name_H-M   'P 1'
#
loop_
_entity.id
_entity.type
_entity.pdbx_description
1 polymer ?
#
loop_
_entity_poly.entity_id
_entity_poly.type
_entity_poly.pdbx_seq_one_letter_code
_entity_poly.pdbx_strand_id
1 'polypeptide(L)'
;TLLKSVPVTSGLNRDEDLLIVNSSQEPSVLKENLCVTKGKVWTVPATEIAIRILGAPITNTALLGVVAKATDIVTLEGIEKTLKGRFRRDLAEKNFAVIQEAYKEAKVE
;
A
#
# COMPACT_ATOMS: atom_id res chain seq x y z
N THR A 1 8.78 12.82 -7.99
CA THR A 1 7.91 12.11 -7.03
C THR A 1 7.99 12.82 -5.70
N LEU A 2 6.97 12.70 -4.83
CA LEU A 2 6.98 13.35 -3.50
C LEU A 2 8.25 13.02 -2.70
N LEU A 3 8.72 11.77 -2.81
CA LEU A 3 9.96 11.29 -2.19
C LEU A 3 11.21 12.13 -2.53
N LYS A 4 11.26 12.76 -3.71
CA LYS A 4 12.40 13.60 -4.14
C LYS A 4 12.21 15.08 -3.83
N SER A 5 10.97 15.50 -3.55
CA SER A 5 10.59 16.91 -3.47
C SER A 5 10.48 17.41 -2.03
N VAL A 6 10.22 16.51 -1.07
CA VAL A 6 9.98 16.84 0.34
C VAL A 6 10.59 15.75 1.22
N PRO A 7 11.18 16.06 2.39
CA PRO A 7 11.74 15.07 3.30
C PRO A 7 10.62 14.33 4.06
N VAL A 8 9.91 13.44 3.37
CA VAL A 8 8.77 12.70 3.93
C VAL A 8 9.17 11.61 4.93
N THR A 9 10.46 11.29 5.03
CA THR A 9 11.01 10.23 5.90
C THR A 9 11.57 10.75 7.22
N SER A 10 11.60 12.07 7.45
CA SER A 10 12.22 12.67 8.66
C SER A 10 11.59 12.26 9.99
N GLY A 11 10.37 11.70 9.96
CA GLY A 11 9.67 11.22 11.15
C GLY A 11 9.97 9.76 11.52
N LEU A 12 10.69 9.01 10.67
CA LEU A 12 10.99 7.59 10.90
C LEU A 12 12.17 7.48 11.88
N ASN A 13 11.87 7.09 13.12
CA ASN A 13 12.82 7.12 14.24
C ASN A 13 12.96 5.78 14.96
N ARG A 14 12.08 4.82 14.66
CA ARG A 14 12.01 3.49 15.26
C ARG A 14 12.10 2.42 14.17
N ASP A 15 12.61 1.23 14.51
CA ASP A 15 12.79 0.15 13.54
C ASP A 15 11.45 -0.47 13.11
N GLU A 16 10.43 -0.33 13.94
CA GLU A 16 9.05 -0.72 13.69
C GLU A 16 8.24 0.33 12.92
N ASP A 17 8.75 1.55 12.72
CA ASP A 17 8.05 2.55 11.90
C ASP A 17 7.93 2.04 10.46
N LEU A 18 6.84 2.39 9.77
CA LEU A 18 6.53 1.84 8.47
C LEU A 18 6.52 2.92 7.39
N LEU A 19 7.22 2.66 6.29
CA LEU A 19 7.16 3.49 5.09
C LEU A 19 6.52 2.68 3.96
N ILE A 20 5.28 3.00 3.62
CA ILE A 20 4.55 2.35 2.52
C ILE A 20 4.63 3.23 1.28
N VAL A 21 5.17 2.69 0.18
CA VAL A 21 5.37 3.43 -1.06
C VAL A 21 4.73 2.73 -2.25
N ASN A 22 3.96 3.48 -3.02
CA ASN A 22 3.55 3.08 -4.36
C ASN A 22 4.78 3.10 -5.30
N SER A 23 5.38 1.93 -5.51
CA SER A 23 6.56 1.74 -6.34
C SER A 23 6.69 0.26 -6.74
N SER A 24 7.13 0.01 -7.97
CA SER A 24 7.49 -1.33 -8.45
C SER A 24 8.93 -1.74 -8.10
N GLN A 25 9.72 -0.85 -7.48
CA GLN A 25 11.09 -1.13 -7.06
C GLN A 25 11.12 -2.07 -5.86
N GLU A 26 12.24 -2.80 -5.72
CA GLU A 26 12.51 -3.59 -4.51
C GLU A 26 12.62 -2.67 -3.28
N PRO A 27 12.06 -3.05 -2.12
CA PRO A 27 12.08 -2.21 -0.93
C PRO A 27 13.49 -1.84 -0.45
N SER A 28 14.45 -2.76 -0.56
CA SER A 28 15.86 -2.53 -0.21
C SER A 28 16.50 -1.43 -1.05
N VAL A 29 16.27 -1.45 -2.36
CA VAL A 29 16.75 -0.41 -3.30
C VAL A 29 16.14 0.94 -2.96
N LEU A 30 14.86 0.96 -2.59
CA LEU A 30 14.20 2.21 -2.21
C LEU A 30 14.73 2.75 -0.88
N LYS A 31 14.98 1.89 0.09
CA LYS A 31 15.55 2.24 1.40
C LYS A 31 16.93 2.89 1.25
N GLU A 32 17.79 2.30 0.42
CA GLU A 32 19.11 2.85 0.10
C GLU A 32 19.00 4.22 -0.59
N ASN A 33 18.16 4.33 -1.63
CA ASN A 33 17.95 5.58 -2.36
C ASN A 33 17.41 6.73 -1.50
N LEU A 34 16.64 6.41 -0.46
CA LEU A 34 16.07 7.39 0.46
C LEU A 34 16.96 7.63 1.70
N CYS A 35 18.10 6.94 1.80
CA CYS A 35 18.98 6.95 2.98
C CYS A 35 18.21 6.67 4.28
N VAL A 36 17.20 5.80 4.22
CA VAL A 36 16.36 5.48 5.38
C VAL A 36 17.08 4.43 6.22
N THR A 37 17.57 4.84 7.39
CA THR A 37 18.32 3.95 8.29
C THR A 37 17.43 3.20 9.27
N LYS A 38 16.20 3.67 9.47
CA LYS A 38 15.23 3.13 10.43
C LYS A 38 13.86 2.93 9.80
N GLY A 39 13.12 1.97 10.32
CA GLY A 39 11.81 1.59 9.83
C GLY A 39 11.87 0.56 8.71
N LYS A 40 10.72 -0.07 8.45
CA LYS A 40 10.51 -1.06 7.41
C LYS A 40 9.94 -0.40 6.17
N VAL A 41 10.59 -0.62 5.04
CA VAL A 41 10.11 -0.09 3.75
C VAL A 41 9.24 -1.16 3.09
N TRP A 42 8.03 -0.76 2.72
CA TRP A 42 7.08 -1.56 1.96
C TRP A 42 6.89 -0.96 0.58
N THR A 43 6.92 -1.80 -0.44
CA THR A 43 6.64 -1.39 -1.83
C THR A 43 5.53 -2.21 -2.44
N VAL A 44 4.73 -1.56 -3.28
CA VAL A 44 3.67 -2.19 -4.07
C VAL A 44 3.46 -1.40 -5.37
N PRO A 45 3.25 -2.06 -6.53
CA PRO A 45 2.86 -1.39 -7.77
C PRO A 45 1.36 -1.04 -7.76
N ALA A 46 0.96 -0.15 -6.85
CA ALA A 46 -0.45 0.15 -6.58
C ALA A 46 -1.17 0.76 -7.81
N THR A 47 -0.46 1.55 -8.62
CA THR A 47 -1.03 2.14 -9.85
C THR A 47 -1.36 1.06 -10.86
N GLU A 48 -0.44 0.13 -11.08
CA GLU A 48 -0.56 -0.96 -12.04
C GLU A 48 -1.67 -1.93 -11.63
N ILE A 49 -1.74 -2.29 -10.34
CA ILE A 49 -2.82 -3.13 -9.79
C ILE A 49 -4.18 -2.44 -9.99
N ALA A 50 -4.29 -1.15 -9.66
CA ALA A 50 -5.54 -0.42 -9.79
C ALA A 50 -5.99 -0.31 -11.26
N ILE A 51 -5.09 -0.02 -12.19
CA ILE A 51 -5.41 0.03 -13.62
C ILE A 51 -5.84 -1.35 -14.12
N ARG A 52 -5.14 -2.42 -13.74
CA ARG A 52 -5.43 -3.79 -14.18
C ARG A 52 -6.83 -4.26 -13.77
N ILE A 53 -7.29 -3.89 -12.57
CA ILE A 53 -8.55 -4.40 -12.00
C ILE A 53 -9.71 -3.40 -12.13
N LEU A 54 -9.46 -2.10 -11.91
CA LEU A 54 -10.48 -1.05 -11.95
C LEU A 54 -10.55 -0.32 -13.29
N GLY A 55 -9.51 -0.41 -14.12
CA GLY A 55 -9.36 0.42 -15.32
C GLY A 55 -9.02 1.88 -15.02
N ALA A 56 -8.69 2.22 -13.77
CA ALA A 56 -8.38 3.57 -13.33
C ALA A 56 -7.26 3.57 -12.27
N PRO A 57 -6.40 4.61 -12.22
CA PRO A 57 -5.26 4.69 -11.31
C PRO A 57 -5.67 5.10 -9.87
N ILE A 58 -6.61 4.38 -9.28
CA ILE A 58 -7.14 4.63 -7.93
C ILE A 58 -6.28 3.87 -6.91
N THR A 59 -5.18 4.49 -6.49
CA THR A 59 -4.11 3.82 -5.73
C THR A 59 -4.39 3.69 -4.23
N ASN A 60 -5.26 4.52 -3.66
CA ASN A 60 -5.62 4.48 -2.24
C ASN A 60 -6.22 3.12 -1.82
N THR A 61 -7.04 2.51 -2.69
CA THR A 61 -7.63 1.18 -2.47
C THR A 61 -6.53 0.12 -2.38
N ALA A 62 -5.56 0.14 -3.28
CA ALA A 62 -4.42 -0.79 -3.23
C ALA A 62 -3.55 -0.55 -1.97
N LEU A 63 -3.24 0.71 -1.64
CA LEU A 63 -2.43 1.04 -0.47
C LEU A 63 -3.09 0.62 0.85
N LEU A 64 -4.43 0.61 0.94
CA LEU A 64 -5.15 0.08 2.10
C LEU A 64 -4.87 -1.41 2.33
N GLY A 65 -4.70 -2.19 1.26
CA GLY A 65 -4.29 -3.60 1.36
C GLY A 65 -2.91 -3.76 1.99
N VAL A 66 -1.98 -2.86 1.67
CA VAL A 66 -0.64 -2.88 2.29
C VAL A 66 -0.69 -2.45 3.75
N VAL A 67 -1.50 -1.43 4.09
CA VAL A 67 -1.70 -1.02 5.48
C VAL A 67 -2.23 -2.19 6.31
N ALA A 68 -3.23 -2.92 5.81
CA ALA A 68 -3.77 -4.09 6.49
C ALA A 68 -2.67 -5.13 6.77
N LYS A 69 -1.85 -5.47 5.77
CA LYS A 69 -0.77 -6.46 5.90
C LYS A 69 0.37 -6.00 6.82
N ALA A 70 0.75 -4.73 6.74
CA ALA A 70 1.94 -4.22 7.41
C ALA A 70 1.70 -3.91 8.89
N THR A 71 0.45 -3.64 9.28
CA THR A 71 0.12 -3.10 10.60
C THR A 71 -0.78 -3.99 11.44
N ASP A 72 -1.54 -4.92 10.83
CA ASP A 72 -2.60 -5.70 11.48
C ASP A 72 -3.67 -4.87 12.22
N ILE A 73 -3.71 -3.53 12.05
CA ILE A 73 -4.70 -2.65 12.72
C ILE A 73 -6.09 -2.76 12.09
N VAL A 74 -6.18 -3.32 10.89
CA VAL A 74 -7.41 -3.59 10.14
C VAL A 74 -7.32 -4.96 9.48
N THR A 75 -8.39 -5.75 9.54
CA THR A 75 -8.45 -7.08 8.92
C THR A 75 -9.06 -7.03 7.53
N LEU A 76 -8.68 -7.99 6.67
CA LEU A 76 -9.26 -8.12 5.33
C LEU A 76 -10.78 -8.36 5.40
N GLU A 77 -11.27 -9.15 6.36
CA GLU A 77 -12.71 -9.39 6.54
C GLU A 77 -13.45 -8.10 6.93
N GLY A 78 -12.85 -7.30 7.82
CA GLY A 78 -13.42 -6.02 8.25
C GLY A 78 -13.53 -5.02 7.11
N ILE A 79 -12.49 -4.98 6.26
CA ILE A 79 -12.49 -4.16 5.04
C ILE A 79 -13.56 -4.65 4.06
N GLU A 80 -13.65 -5.95 3.79
CA GLU A 80 -14.65 -6.54 2.90
C GLU A 80 -16.08 -6.19 3.33
N LYS A 81 -16.38 -6.38 4.62
CA LYS A 81 -17.69 -6.06 5.20
C LYS A 81 -18.02 -4.57 5.05
N THR A 82 -17.04 -3.70 5.29
CA THR A 82 -17.21 -2.24 5.16
C THR A 82 -17.48 -1.84 3.70
N LEU A 83 -16.77 -2.42 2.74
CA LEU A 83 -16.98 -2.16 1.32
C LEU A 83 -18.37 -2.60 0.87
N LYS A 84 -18.81 -3.79 1.27
CA LYS A 84 -20.15 -4.33 0.97
C LYS A 84 -21.28 -3.46 1.56
N GLY A 85 -21.05 -2.81 2.69
CA GLY A 85 -22.02 -1.90 3.31
C GLY A 85 -22.05 -0.48 2.71
N ARG A 86 -20.94 -0.03 2.12
CA ARG A 86 -20.78 1.35 1.62
C ARG A 86 -21.04 1.49 0.11
N PHE A 87 -20.68 0.48 -0.68
CA PHE A 87 -20.71 0.54 -2.14
C PHE A 87 -21.70 -0.44 -2.74
N ARG A 88 -22.10 -0.18 -3.98
CA ARG A 88 -22.82 -1.16 -4.80
C ARG A 88 -21.99 -2.42 -4.95
N ARG A 89 -22.65 -3.57 -5.07
CA ARG A 89 -22.02 -4.90 -5.08
C ARG A 89 -20.84 -5.01 -6.05
N ASP A 90 -21.03 -4.61 -7.30
CA ASP A 90 -20.02 -4.64 -8.35
C ASP A 90 -18.79 -3.80 -8.02
N LEU A 91 -19.01 -2.60 -7.46
CA LEU A 91 -17.93 -1.72 -7.05
C LEU A 91 -17.22 -2.20 -5.78
N ALA A 92 -17.96 -2.78 -4.83
CA ALA A 92 -17.41 -3.37 -3.61
C ALA A 92 -16.49 -4.55 -3.94
N GLU A 93 -16.94 -5.47 -4.80
CA GLU A 93 -16.16 -6.63 -5.25
C GLU A 93 -14.88 -6.21 -5.98
N LYS A 94 -14.97 -5.23 -6.89
CA LYS A 94 -13.80 -4.70 -7.60
C LYS A 94 -12.78 -4.01 -6.68
N ASN A 95 -13.24 -3.16 -5.76
CA ASN A 95 -12.34 -2.53 -4.79
C ASN A 95 -11.69 -3.56 -3.88
N PHE A 96 -12.45 -4.55 -3.42
CA PHE A 96 -11.91 -5.61 -2.58
C PHE A 96 -10.86 -6.45 -3.32
N ALA A 97 -11.07 -6.76 -4.60
CA ALA A 97 -10.08 -7.45 -5.42
C ALA A 97 -8.76 -6.67 -5.50
N VAL A 98 -8.80 -5.34 -5.66
CA VAL A 98 -7.59 -4.49 -5.63
C VAL A 98 -6.88 -4.55 -4.28
N ILE A 99 -7.62 -4.46 -3.17
CA ILE A 99 -7.08 -4.55 -1.81
C ILE A 99 -6.41 -5.90 -1.59
N GLN A 100 -7.08 -6.99 -1.95
CA GLN A 100 -6.55 -8.34 -1.79
C GLN A 100 -5.30 -8.56 -2.64
N GLU A 101 -5.28 -8.05 -3.87
CA GLU A 101 -4.11 -8.17 -4.75
C GLU A 101 -2.92 -7.39 -4.19
N ALA A 102 -3.14 -6.13 -3.79
CA ALA A 102 -2.08 -5.32 -3.19
C ALA A 102 -1.58 -5.89 -1.87
N TYR A 103 -2.47 -6.46 -1.04
CA TYR A 103 -2.09 -7.20 0.17
C TYR A 103 -1.13 -8.35 -0.18
N LYS A 104 -1.44 -9.14 -1.21
CA LYS A 104 -0.58 -10.26 -1.63
C LYS A 104 0.75 -9.78 -2.20
N GLU A 105 0.71 -8.84 -3.14
CA GLU A 105 1.88 -8.38 -3.90
C GLU A 105 2.83 -7.48 -3.11
N ALA A 106 2.40 -6.89 -1.99
CA ALA A 106 3.24 -6.01 -1.20
C ALA A 106 4.49 -6.72 -0.68
N LYS A 107 5.65 -6.11 -0.95
CA LYS A 107 6.98 -6.54 -0.54
C LYS A 107 7.47 -5.70 0.63
N VAL A 108 8.33 -6.28 1.45
CA VAL A 108 8.97 -5.63 2.60
C VAL A 108 10.46 -5.98 2.65
N GLU A 109 11.27 -5.05 3.14
CA GLU A 109 12.68 -5.28 3.52
C GLU A 109 12.83 -5.54 5.02
#